data_AF-A0A433PGV4-F1
#
_entry.id   AF-A0A433PGV4-F1
#
_cell.length_a   1.000
_cell.length_b   1.000
_cell.length_c   1.000
_cell.angle_alpha   90.00
_cell.angle_beta   90.00
_cell.angle_gamma   90.00
#
_symmetry.space_group_name_H-M   'P 1'
#
loop_
_entity.id
_entity.type
_entity.pdbx_description
1 polymer ?
#
loop_
_entity_poly.entity_id
_entity_poly.type
_entity_poly.pdbx_seq_one_letter_code
_entity_poly.pdbx_strand_id
1 'polypeptide(L)'
;MFVSKLFLVAIVAIAIILPKPADTATVIFKNSCKHALKVIASQSGKGGPGPICSLKSRKSCTIHYPNKTSINFSASTGTKTLAEFTFNSGFDDLDWYDLSVVDGFDTSMRLLTPDKKVLTCEKPNCPDAYDFSSDNSKTHACKSGGTFTLIFCP
;
A
#
# COMPACT_ATOMS: atom_id res chain seq x y z
N MET A 1 -20.75 69.93 1.91
CA MET A 1 -19.73 69.24 2.74
C MET A 1 -19.98 67.74 2.65
N PHE A 2 -19.02 66.99 2.13
CA PHE A 2 -19.12 65.56 1.82
C PHE A 2 -19.14 64.71 3.10
N VAL A 3 -20.07 63.77 3.20
CA VAL A 3 -20.08 62.73 4.25
C VAL A 3 -19.43 61.48 3.64
N SER A 4 -18.23 61.13 4.07
CA SER A 4 -17.53 59.93 3.61
C SER A 4 -18.15 58.68 4.24
N LYS A 5 -18.75 57.81 3.42
CA LYS A 5 -19.12 56.46 3.84
C LYS A 5 -17.88 55.57 3.72
N LEU A 6 -17.31 55.21 4.86
CA LEU A 6 -16.27 54.20 4.97
C LEU A 6 -16.88 52.82 4.68
N PHE A 7 -16.65 52.28 3.49
CA PHE A 7 -17.01 50.89 3.18
C PHE A 7 -15.95 49.96 3.79
N LEU A 8 -16.30 49.25 4.86
CA LEU A 8 -15.54 48.09 5.32
C LEU A 8 -15.71 46.98 4.27
N VAL A 9 -14.64 46.65 3.54
CA VAL A 9 -14.57 45.43 2.75
C VAL A 9 -14.18 44.30 3.69
N ALA A 10 -15.14 43.45 4.04
CA ALA A 10 -14.87 42.21 4.76
C ALA A 10 -14.13 41.24 3.83
N ILE A 11 -12.83 41.05 4.04
CA ILE A 11 -12.05 40.03 3.35
C ILE A 11 -12.49 38.68 3.91
N VAL A 12 -13.41 38.01 3.24
CA VAL A 12 -13.71 36.59 3.50
C VAL A 12 -12.51 35.80 3.01
N ALA A 13 -11.68 35.30 3.93
CA ALA A 13 -10.65 34.33 3.61
C ALA A 13 -11.34 33.03 3.18
N ILE A 14 -11.59 32.89 1.87
CA ILE A 14 -11.96 31.62 1.28
C ILE A 14 -10.72 30.73 1.43
N ALA A 15 -10.75 29.82 2.41
CA ALA A 15 -9.81 28.72 2.43
C ALA A 15 -10.02 27.94 1.13
N ILE A 16 -9.13 28.13 0.16
CA ILE A 16 -9.07 27.29 -1.02
C ILE A 16 -8.72 25.90 -0.49
N ILE A 17 -9.72 25.04 -0.33
CA ILE A 17 -9.51 23.62 -0.11
C ILE A 17 -8.93 23.12 -1.43
N LEU A 18 -7.61 23.18 -1.55
CA LEU A 18 -6.91 22.47 -2.61
C LEU A 18 -7.33 20.99 -2.46
N PRO A 19 -7.91 20.36 -3.49
CA PRO A 19 -8.22 18.95 -3.42
C PRO A 19 -6.92 18.23 -3.05
N LYS A 20 -7.00 17.42 -1.99
CA LYS A 20 -5.94 16.47 -1.62
C LYS A 20 -5.54 15.74 -2.92
N PRO A 21 -4.25 15.67 -3.31
CA PRO A 21 -3.88 15.11 -4.60
C PRO A 21 -4.49 13.71 -4.74
N ALA A 22 -5.24 13.50 -5.81
CA ALA A 22 -6.05 12.31 -6.06
C ALA A 22 -5.21 11.06 -6.44
N ASP A 23 -3.90 11.10 -6.19
CA ASP A 23 -2.89 10.39 -6.98
C ASP A 23 -1.88 9.63 -6.09
N THR A 24 -2.34 9.11 -4.95
CA THR A 24 -1.45 8.48 -3.96
C THR A 24 -2.13 7.28 -3.32
N ALA A 25 -1.55 6.10 -3.56
CA ALA A 25 -1.96 4.88 -2.86
C ALA A 25 -1.44 4.90 -1.42
N THR A 26 -2.27 4.47 -0.48
CA THR A 26 -1.88 4.35 0.94
C THR A 26 -1.78 2.88 1.31
N VAL A 27 -0.67 2.47 1.91
CA VAL A 27 -0.51 1.12 2.47
C VAL A 27 -0.35 1.22 3.99
N ILE A 28 -1.27 0.58 4.71
CA ILE A 28 -1.20 0.39 6.16
C ILE A 28 -0.60 -0.98 6.42
N PHE A 29 0.57 -1.02 7.04
CA PHE A 29 1.21 -2.26 7.47
C PHE A 29 0.83 -2.56 8.92
N LYS A 30 0.34 -3.77 9.20
CA LYS A 30 -0.01 -4.23 10.55
C LYS A 30 0.76 -5.47 10.92
N ASN A 31 1.46 -5.43 12.05
CA ASN A 31 2.09 -6.61 12.63
C ASN A 31 1.13 -7.28 13.63
N SER A 32 0.48 -8.37 13.23
CA SER A 32 -0.30 -9.23 14.13
C SER A 32 0.51 -10.41 14.70
N CYS A 33 1.76 -10.58 14.27
CA CYS A 33 2.68 -11.59 14.80
C CYS A 33 2.94 -11.35 16.30
N LYS A 34 3.25 -12.43 17.03
CA LYS A 34 3.61 -12.37 18.46
C LYS A 34 5.01 -11.79 18.72
N HIS A 35 5.78 -11.51 17.67
CA HIS A 35 7.14 -10.98 17.72
C HIS A 35 7.24 -9.68 16.90
N ALA A 36 8.33 -8.93 17.10
CA ALA A 36 8.62 -7.76 16.30
C ALA A 36 9.14 -8.17 14.91
N LEU A 37 8.79 -7.40 13.88
CA LEU A 37 9.29 -7.60 12.51
C LEU A 37 9.69 -6.26 11.91
N LYS A 38 10.48 -6.31 10.84
CA LYS A 38 10.66 -5.17 9.96
C LYS A 38 9.91 -5.40 8.66
N VAL A 39 9.23 -4.38 8.17
CA VAL A 39 8.64 -4.39 6.84
C VAL A 39 9.74 -4.01 5.86
N ILE A 40 10.09 -4.92 4.96
CA ILE A 40 11.09 -4.71 3.92
C ILE A 40 10.35 -4.33 2.65
N ALA A 41 10.73 -3.22 2.05
CA ALA A 41 10.33 -2.90 0.69
C ALA A 41 11.44 -3.36 -0.27
N SER A 42 11.11 -3.85 -1.44
CA SER A 42 12.07 -4.06 -2.55
C SER A 42 11.44 -3.55 -3.85
N GLN A 43 12.20 -2.82 -4.66
CA GLN A 43 11.74 -2.47 -6.02
C GLN A 43 12.07 -3.64 -6.94
N SER A 44 11.11 -4.04 -7.79
CA SER A 44 11.23 -5.19 -8.69
C SER A 44 12.52 -5.08 -9.53
N GLY A 45 13.47 -6.00 -9.32
CA GLY A 45 14.68 -6.14 -10.15
C GLY A 45 15.93 -5.35 -9.76
N LYS A 46 15.94 -4.54 -8.69
CA LYS A 46 17.15 -3.90 -8.15
C LYS A 46 17.13 -3.88 -6.63
N GLY A 47 18.09 -4.50 -5.95
CA GLY A 47 18.30 -4.26 -4.52
C GLY A 47 18.54 -2.76 -4.28
N GLY A 48 17.86 -2.03 -3.40
CA GLY A 48 16.72 -2.35 -2.50
C GLY A 48 15.72 -1.17 -2.39
N PRO A 49 14.75 -1.20 -1.44
CA PRO A 49 14.95 -0.48 -0.17
C PRO A 49 15.14 -1.36 1.09
N GLY A 50 15.55 -0.72 2.20
CA GLY A 50 15.71 -1.35 3.51
C GLY A 50 14.39 -1.49 4.28
N PRO A 51 14.45 -1.67 5.61
CA PRO A 51 13.24 -1.70 6.42
C PRO A 51 12.55 -0.33 6.39
N ILE A 52 11.32 -0.28 5.85
CA ILE A 52 10.51 0.94 5.82
C ILE A 52 9.76 1.15 7.14
N CYS A 53 9.55 0.07 7.89
CA CYS A 53 8.99 0.11 9.24
C CYS A 53 9.66 -0.92 10.14
N SER A 54 9.82 -0.59 11.42
CA SER A 54 10.11 -1.56 12.48
C SER A 54 8.90 -1.65 13.40
N LEU A 55 8.19 -2.77 13.36
CA LEU A 55 6.90 -2.93 14.03
C LEU A 55 7.03 -3.92 15.19
N LYS A 56 6.83 -3.43 16.42
CA LYS A 56 6.53 -4.31 17.56
C LYS A 56 5.22 -5.07 17.30
N SER A 57 5.01 -6.16 18.02
CA SER A 57 3.74 -6.90 17.98
C SER A 57 2.56 -5.96 18.20
N ARG A 58 1.49 -6.14 17.42
CA ARG A 58 0.25 -5.36 17.43
C ARG A 58 0.41 -3.88 17.11
N LYS A 59 1.51 -3.49 16.46
CA LYS A 59 1.73 -2.13 15.95
C LYS A 59 1.57 -2.04 14.44
N SER A 60 1.39 -0.82 13.97
CA SER A 60 1.21 -0.51 12.56
C SER A 60 2.03 0.71 12.15
N CYS A 61 2.29 0.83 10.86
CA CYS A 61 2.77 2.05 10.22
C CYS A 61 1.97 2.28 8.93
N THR A 62 1.97 3.52 8.45
CA THR A 62 1.28 3.90 7.23
C THR A 62 2.27 4.60 6.31
N ILE A 63 2.32 4.19 5.06
CA ILE A 63 3.15 4.81 4.02
C ILE A 63 2.25 5.22 2.85
N HIS A 64 2.59 6.35 2.25
CA HIS A 64 1.93 6.90 1.08
C HIS A 64 2.87 6.75 -0.11
N TYR A 65 2.38 6.18 -1.20
CA TYR A 65 3.14 5.92 -2.41
C TYR A 65 2.61 6.76 -3.57
N PRO A 66 3.48 7.47 -4.29
CA PRO A 66 3.07 8.20 -5.48
C PRO A 66 2.68 7.23 -6.60
N ASN A 67 1.92 7.72 -7.57
CA ASN A 67 1.71 7.03 -8.85
C ASN A 67 3.04 6.63 -9.51
N LYS A 68 2.98 5.66 -10.42
CA LYS A 68 4.12 5.06 -11.13
C LYS A 68 5.16 4.42 -10.21
N THR A 69 4.70 3.78 -9.14
CA THR A 69 5.54 3.06 -8.19
C THR A 69 5.36 1.55 -8.35
N SER A 70 6.45 0.80 -8.55
CA SER A 70 6.46 -0.67 -8.50
C SER A 70 7.26 -1.12 -7.28
N ILE A 71 6.65 -1.90 -6.40
CA ILE A 71 7.22 -2.22 -5.10
C ILE A 71 6.67 -3.52 -4.53
N ASN A 72 7.54 -4.29 -3.91
CA ASN A 72 7.21 -5.52 -3.21
C ASN A 72 7.44 -5.32 -1.72
N PHE A 73 6.61 -5.94 -0.89
CA PHE A 73 6.72 -5.91 0.56
C PHE A 73 6.88 -7.30 1.14
N SER A 74 7.76 -7.42 2.12
CA SER A 74 7.95 -8.64 2.91
C SER A 74 8.19 -8.33 4.38
N ALA A 75 8.12 -9.36 5.22
CA ALA A 75 8.61 -9.29 6.59
C ALA A 75 10.11 -9.65 6.62
N SER A 76 10.83 -9.17 7.63
CA SER A 76 12.29 -9.38 7.81
C SER A 76 12.75 -10.84 7.88
N THR A 77 11.86 -11.80 8.09
CA THR A 77 12.18 -13.23 8.01
C THR A 77 12.23 -13.61 6.55
N GLY A 78 13.36 -14.10 6.04
CA GLY A 78 13.49 -14.82 4.76
C GLY A 78 13.19 -14.08 3.44
N THR A 79 12.36 -13.02 3.48
CA THR A 79 11.82 -12.26 2.35
C THR A 79 11.25 -13.15 1.23
N LYS A 80 10.55 -14.24 1.60
CA LYS A 80 10.02 -15.25 0.68
C LYS A 80 8.56 -15.02 0.34
N THR A 81 7.72 -14.76 1.34
CA THR A 81 6.33 -14.35 1.08
C THR A 81 6.31 -12.87 0.74
N LEU A 82 5.78 -12.53 -0.43
CA LEU A 82 5.72 -11.16 -0.96
C LEU A 82 4.28 -10.69 -1.11
N ALA A 83 4.07 -9.40 -0.90
CA ALA A 83 2.94 -8.67 -1.45
C ALA A 83 3.47 -7.72 -2.52
N GLU A 84 3.04 -7.89 -3.76
CA GLU A 84 3.58 -7.18 -4.93
C GLU A 84 2.58 -6.11 -5.36
N PHE A 85 3.08 -4.91 -5.68
CA PHE A 85 2.26 -3.76 -6.06
C PHE A 85 2.84 -3.02 -7.25
N THR A 86 1.95 -2.54 -8.12
CA THR A 86 2.25 -1.50 -9.10
C THR A 86 1.17 -0.44 -9.01
N PHE A 87 1.49 0.72 -8.43
CA PHE A 87 0.58 1.84 -8.27
C PHE A 87 0.58 2.72 -9.51
N ASN A 88 -0.58 2.88 -10.14
CA ASN A 88 -0.86 3.73 -11.30
C ASN A 88 0.33 3.88 -12.26
N SER A 89 0.70 2.80 -12.95
CA SER A 89 1.83 2.77 -13.90
C SER A 89 1.60 3.58 -15.19
N GLY A 90 0.45 4.25 -15.33
CA GLY A 90 0.09 5.05 -16.49
C GLY A 90 -0.81 4.34 -17.51
N PHE A 91 -1.27 3.12 -17.20
CA PHE A 91 -2.32 2.41 -17.95
C PHE A 91 -3.59 2.36 -17.12
N ASP A 92 -4.71 2.80 -17.70
CA ASP A 92 -6.08 2.69 -17.19
C ASP A 92 -6.38 3.23 -15.78
N ASP A 93 -5.47 4.01 -15.18
CA ASP A 93 -5.60 4.54 -13.82
C ASP A 93 -5.85 3.41 -12.80
N LEU A 94 -5.04 2.36 -12.87
CA LEU A 94 -5.16 1.14 -12.04
C LEU A 94 -3.99 0.95 -11.09
N ASP A 95 -4.30 0.41 -9.91
CA ASP A 95 -3.34 -0.18 -8.98
C ASP A 95 -3.40 -1.70 -9.09
N TRP A 96 -2.28 -2.31 -9.43
CA TRP A 96 -2.12 -3.76 -9.56
C TRP A 96 -1.53 -4.34 -8.29
N TYR A 97 -2.02 -5.51 -7.89
CA TYR A 97 -1.57 -6.17 -6.67
C TYR A 97 -1.76 -7.69 -6.70
N ASP A 98 -0.91 -8.40 -5.96
CA ASP A 98 -1.04 -9.82 -5.65
C ASP A 98 -0.22 -10.21 -4.42
N LEU A 99 -0.38 -11.47 -3.99
CA LEU A 99 0.52 -12.14 -3.07
C LEU A 99 1.34 -13.18 -3.84
N SER A 100 2.57 -13.45 -3.38
CA SER A 100 3.45 -14.41 -4.02
C SER A 100 4.24 -15.22 -2.98
N VAL A 101 4.32 -16.53 -3.22
CA VAL A 101 5.14 -17.50 -2.48
C VAL A 101 6.05 -18.28 -3.43
N VAL A 102 6.27 -17.78 -4.65
CA VAL A 102 7.12 -18.40 -5.68
C VAL A 102 8.53 -18.67 -5.15
N ASP A 103 9.08 -17.76 -4.35
CA ASP A 103 10.41 -17.89 -3.74
C ASP A 103 10.43 -18.69 -2.43
N GLY A 104 9.26 -19.15 -1.98
CA GLY A 104 9.01 -19.87 -0.73
C GLY A 104 8.00 -19.17 0.19
N PHE A 105 7.80 -19.75 1.38
CA PHE A 105 6.90 -19.21 2.40
C PHE A 105 7.62 -19.02 3.73
N ASP A 106 7.43 -17.86 4.38
CA ASP A 106 8.02 -17.56 5.69
C ASP A 106 7.10 -16.77 6.65
N THR A 107 6.30 -15.83 6.15
CA THR A 107 5.36 -15.05 6.96
C THR A 107 3.99 -15.04 6.29
N SER A 108 2.96 -15.48 7.02
CA SER A 108 1.59 -15.38 6.54
C SER A 108 1.15 -13.92 6.37
N MET A 109 0.38 -13.67 5.30
CA MET A 109 -0.10 -12.33 4.96
C MET A 109 -1.59 -12.33 4.64
N ARG A 110 -2.25 -11.22 4.98
CA ARG A 110 -3.58 -10.86 4.48
C ARG A 110 -3.55 -9.46 3.91
N LEU A 111 -4.04 -9.30 2.69
CA LEU A 111 -4.19 -8.01 2.03
C LEU A 111 -5.67 -7.64 1.94
N LEU A 112 -6.03 -6.48 2.50
CA LEU A 112 -7.34 -5.85 2.31
C LEU A 112 -7.18 -4.67 1.34
N THR A 113 -8.07 -4.57 0.36
CA THR A 113 -7.93 -3.60 -0.74
C THR A 113 -9.04 -2.55 -0.74
N PRO A 114 -8.87 -1.42 -1.46
CA PRO A 114 -9.87 -0.36 -1.55
C PRO A 114 -11.22 -0.81 -2.11
N ASP A 115 -11.20 -1.77 -3.04
CA ASP A 115 -12.38 -2.38 -3.66
C ASP A 115 -12.97 -3.55 -2.85
N LYS A 116 -12.55 -3.70 -1.59
CA LYS A 116 -13.03 -4.71 -0.62
C LYS A 116 -12.66 -6.15 -0.98
N LYS A 117 -11.69 -6.36 -1.87
CA LYS A 117 -11.08 -7.66 -2.08
C LYS A 117 -10.20 -8.03 -0.89
N VAL A 118 -10.11 -9.33 -0.62
CA VAL A 118 -9.28 -9.89 0.44
C VAL A 118 -8.46 -11.02 -0.16
N LEU A 119 -7.14 -10.95 -0.03
CA LEU A 119 -6.23 -12.05 -0.32
C LEU A 119 -5.63 -12.55 0.99
N THR A 120 -5.61 -13.87 1.19
CA THR A 120 -5.03 -14.47 2.39
C THR A 120 -4.10 -15.63 2.03
N CYS A 121 -2.85 -15.56 2.50
CA CYS A 121 -1.90 -16.65 2.40
C CYS A 121 -1.33 -17.00 3.77
N GLU A 122 -1.75 -18.14 4.33
CA GLU A 122 -1.36 -18.59 5.67
C GLU A 122 -0.38 -19.78 5.67
N LYS A 123 -0.08 -20.33 4.49
CA LYS A 123 0.76 -21.51 4.30
C LYS A 123 1.30 -21.59 2.86
N PRO A 124 2.30 -22.46 2.57
CA PRO A 124 2.69 -22.78 1.20
C PRO A 124 1.49 -23.21 0.34
N ASN A 125 1.55 -22.96 -0.97
CA ASN A 125 0.55 -23.35 -1.97
C ASN A 125 -0.86 -22.82 -1.64
N CYS A 126 -0.94 -21.61 -1.09
CA CYS A 126 -2.21 -20.95 -0.78
C CYS A 126 -2.93 -20.50 -2.08
N PRO A 127 -4.26 -20.57 -2.14
CA PRO A 127 -5.01 -20.31 -3.38
C PRO A 127 -4.98 -18.85 -3.85
N ASP A 128 -4.71 -17.91 -2.94
CA ASP A 128 -4.73 -16.46 -3.20
C ASP A 128 -3.35 -15.89 -3.57
N ALA A 129 -2.31 -16.71 -3.68
CA ALA A 129 -0.96 -16.25 -4.05
C ALA A 129 -0.40 -17.01 -5.24
N TYR A 130 0.56 -16.39 -5.94
CA TYR A 130 1.40 -17.07 -6.92
C TYR A 130 2.23 -18.16 -6.24
N ASP A 131 2.11 -19.40 -6.72
CA ASP A 131 2.96 -20.53 -6.34
C ASP A 131 4.02 -20.85 -7.43
N PHE A 132 3.75 -20.40 -8.66
CA PHE A 132 4.67 -20.48 -9.80
C PHE A 132 4.38 -19.34 -10.78
N SER A 133 5.41 -18.90 -11.53
CA SER A 133 5.37 -17.65 -12.30
C SER A 133 4.43 -17.63 -13.51
N SER A 134 3.95 -18.78 -13.98
CA SER A 134 3.04 -18.85 -15.15
C SER A 134 1.56 -18.76 -14.79
N ASP A 135 1.18 -18.72 -13.51
CA ASP A 135 -0.22 -18.62 -13.07
C ASP A 135 -0.72 -17.16 -13.02
N ASN A 136 -1.03 -16.59 -14.18
CA ASN A 136 -1.51 -15.20 -14.26
C ASN A 136 -2.89 -14.95 -13.60
N SER A 137 -3.53 -15.96 -12.97
CA SER A 137 -4.84 -15.80 -12.34
C SER A 137 -4.81 -15.02 -11.01
N LYS A 138 -3.62 -14.83 -10.43
CA LYS A 138 -3.43 -14.24 -9.08
C LYS A 138 -3.29 -12.72 -9.10
N THR A 139 -2.90 -12.14 -10.22
CA THR A 139 -2.84 -10.68 -10.36
C THR A 139 -4.24 -10.07 -10.38
N HIS A 140 -4.40 -9.00 -9.62
CA HIS A 140 -5.63 -8.24 -9.51
C HIS A 140 -5.36 -6.76 -9.74
N ALA A 141 -6.43 -6.02 -10.03
CA ALA A 141 -6.39 -4.57 -10.16
C ALA A 141 -7.62 -3.95 -9.51
N CYS A 142 -7.44 -2.75 -8.98
CA CYS A 142 -8.52 -1.86 -8.63
C CYS A 142 -8.25 -0.47 -9.20
N LYS A 143 -9.26 0.41 -9.17
CA LYS A 143 -9.06 1.82 -9.50
C LYS A 143 -7.93 2.39 -8.62
N SER A 144 -7.04 3.16 -9.23
CA SER A 144 -5.90 3.77 -8.59
C SER A 144 -6.32 4.65 -7.41
N GLY A 145 -5.50 4.60 -6.36
CA GLY A 145 -5.71 5.33 -5.12
C GLY A 145 -6.54 4.56 -4.09
N GLY A 146 -6.66 5.16 -2.90
CA GLY A 146 -7.34 4.54 -1.76
C GLY A 146 -6.35 3.92 -0.76
N THR A 147 -6.85 3.00 0.06
CA THR A 147 -6.11 2.42 1.18
C THR A 147 -6.09 0.90 1.12
N PHE A 148 -4.88 0.36 1.01
CA PHE A 148 -4.57 -1.04 1.23
C PHE A 148 -4.18 -1.27 2.69
N THR A 149 -4.52 -2.44 3.25
CA THR A 149 -4.02 -2.87 4.56
C THR A 149 -3.33 -4.23 4.41
N LEU A 150 -2.02 -4.25 4.59
CA LEU A 150 -1.22 -5.48 4.60
C LEU A 150 -0.98 -5.92 6.05
N ILE A 151 -1.49 -7.09 6.39
CA ILE A 151 -1.45 -7.67 7.74
C ILE A 151 -0.49 -8.86 7.72
N PHE A 152 0.54 -8.82 8.56
CA PHE A 152 1.45 -9.94 8.80
C PHE A 152 0.95 -10.78 9.97
N CYS A 153 0.98 -12.11 9.83
CA CYS A 153 0.41 -13.08 10.77
C CYS A 153 -1.07 -12.79 11.09
N PRO A 154 -1.97 -12.78 10.08
CA PRO A 154 -3.38 -12.45 10.25
C PRO A 154 -4.14 -13.37 11.21
#